data_AF-A0A7V4HDH8-F1
#
_entry.id   AF-A0A7V4HDH8-F1
#
_cell.length_a   1.000
_cell.length_b   1.000
_cell.length_c   1.000
_cell.angle_alpha   90.00
_cell.angle_beta   90.00
_cell.angle_gamma   90.00
#
_symmetry.space_group_name_H-M   'P 1'
#
loop_
_entity.id
_entity.type
_entity.pdbx_description
1 polymer ?
#
loop_
_entity_poly.entity_id
_entity_poly.type
_entity_poly.pdbx_seq_one_letter_code
_entity_poly.pdbx_strand_id
1 'polypeptide(L)' 'MSKSTVTTIIVISFVVLLLGVGGFFAYRHFSTGSGTLTVWTLPGNEAALRSVAEVFTQKHGSYKVKIVPVPEQVYEF' A
#
# COMPACT_ATOMS: atom_id res chain seq x y z
N MET A 1 21.94 31.39 -30.35
CA MET A 1 21.50 30.01 -30.03
C MET A 1 20.65 29.51 -31.20
N SER A 2 20.96 28.37 -31.82
CA SER A 2 20.21 27.93 -33.02
C SER A 2 18.84 27.35 -32.62
N LYS A 3 17.83 27.47 -33.50
CA LYS A 3 16.49 26.90 -33.27
C LYS A 3 16.56 25.40 -32.93
N SER A 4 17.47 24.66 -33.58
CA SER A 4 17.73 23.25 -33.29
C SER A 4 18.21 23.00 -31.85
N THR A 5 19.04 23.89 -31.29
CA THR A 5 19.52 23.76 -29.90
C THR A 5 18.37 23.90 -28.89
N VAL A 6 17.45 24.84 -29.13
CA VAL A 6 16.30 25.08 -28.25
C VAL A 6 15.33 23.89 -28.28
N THR A 7 15.05 23.34 -29.46
CA THR A 7 14.20 22.15 -29.60
C THR A 7 14.76 20.95 -28.86
N THR A 8 16.08 20.71 -28.94
CA THR A 8 16.74 19.60 -28.22
C THR A 8 16.61 19.74 -26.70
N ILE A 9 16.79 20.94 -26.15
CA ILE A 9 16.67 21.18 -24.69
C ILE A 9 15.25 20.92 -24.18
N ILE A 10 14.23 21.32 -24.94
CA ILE A 10 12.82 21.10 -24.58
C ILE A 10 12.51 19.60 -24.55
N VAL A 11 12.93 18.87 -25.58
CA VAL A 11 12.71 17.42 -25.66
C VAL A 11 13.38 16.70 -24.50
N ILE A 12 14.65 17.02 -24.20
CA ILE A 12 15.37 16.42 -23.08
C ILE A 12 14.67 16.71 -21.75
N SER A 13 14.27 17.96 -21.53
CA SER A 13 13.54 18.37 -20.32
C SER A 13 12.24 17.57 -20.16
N PHE A 14 11.51 17.35 -21.26
CA PHE A 14 10.27 16.58 -21.25
C PHE A 14 10.49 15.10 -20.95
N VAL A 15 11.54 14.49 -21.53
CA VAL A 15 11.91 13.09 -21.27
C VAL A 15 12.30 12.91 -19.80
N VAL A 16 13.10 13.82 -19.23
CA VAL A 16 13.48 13.77 -17.82
C VAL A 16 12.25 13.93 -16.91
N LEU A 17 11.33 14.83 -17.26
CA LEU A 17 10.09 15.02 -16.52
C LEU A 17 9.24 13.73 -16.52
N LEU A 18 9.08 13.09 -17.67
CA LEU A 18 8.33 11.84 -17.79
C LEU A 18 8.98 10.70 -17.01
N LEU A 19 10.31 10.57 -17.07
CA LEU A 19 11.05 9.57 -16.29
C LEU A 19 10.93 9.83 -14.79
N GLY A 20 10.97 11.09 -14.35
CA GLY A 20 10.78 11.47 -12.95
C GLY A 20 9.38 11.13 -12.42
N VAL A 21 8.33 11.45 -13.19
CA VAL A 21 6.94 11.11 -12.83
C VAL A 21 6.75 9.60 -12.83
N GLY A 22 7.19 8.90 -13.89
CA GLY A 22 7.09 7.44 -13.97
C GLY A 22 7.83 6.73 -12.83
N GLY A 23 9.05 7.18 -12.52
CA GLY A 23 9.85 6.69 -11.40
C GLY A 23 9.18 6.95 -10.05
N PHE A 24 8.57 8.12 -9.85
CA PHE A 24 7.82 8.44 -8.62
C PHE A 24 6.60 7.52 -8.44
N PHE A 25 5.82 7.28 -9.50
CA PHE A 25 4.67 6.38 -9.44
C PHE A 25 5.10 4.92 -9.23
N ALA A 26 6.18 4.47 -9.88
CA ALA A 26 6.75 3.15 -9.65
C ALA A 26 7.23 2.99 -8.21
N TYR A 27 8.02 3.95 -7.71
CA TYR A 27 8.48 3.97 -6.31
C TYR A 27 7.30 3.96 -5.33
N ARG A 28 6.25 4.75 -5.58
CA ARG A 28 5.04 4.81 -4.77
C ARG A 28 4.32 3.47 -4.70
N HIS A 29 4.30 2.71 -5.79
CA HIS A 29 3.66 1.40 -5.90
C HIS A 29 4.50 0.28 -5.26
N PHE A 30 5.82 0.31 -5.43
CA PHE A 30 6.72 -0.69 -4.84
C PHE A 30 7.03 -0.44 -3.35
N SER A 31 6.95 0.82 -2.88
CA SER A 31 7.21 1.18 -1.48
C SER A 31 6.02 0.98 -0.56
N THR A 32 4.83 0.71 -1.11
CA THR A 32 3.70 0.22 -0.30
C THR A 32 3.97 -1.23 0.07
N GLY A 33 4.54 -1.43 1.27
CA GLY A 33 4.74 -2.76 1.83
C GLY A 33 3.46 -3.60 1.77
N SER A 34 3.62 -4.90 1.57
CA SER A 34 2.52 -5.86 1.50
C SER A 34 2.72 -6.93 2.56
N GLY A 35 1.63 -7.48 3.09
CA GLY A 35 1.72 -8.44 4.19
C GLY A 35 0.38 -8.96 4.65
N THR A 36 0.41 -9.95 5.55
CA THR A 36 -0.78 -10.46 6.22
C THR A 36 -0.70 -10.13 7.71
N LEU A 37 -1.66 -9.35 8.21
CA LEU A 37 -1.82 -9.04 9.62
C LEU A 37 -2.74 -10.08 10.25
N THR A 38 -2.28 -10.76 11.29
CA THR A 38 -3.12 -11.69 12.06
C THR A 38 -3.60 -10.97 13.32
N VAL A 39 -4.92 -10.88 13.50
CA VAL A 39 -5.57 -10.23 14.64
C VAL A 39 -6.23 -11.31 15.49
N TRP A 40 -5.79 -11.42 16.74
CA TRP A 40 -6.45 -12.29 17.72
C TRP A 40 -7.63 -11.58 18.36
N THR A 41 -8.76 -12.27 18.48
CA THR A 41 -9.98 -11.71 19.09
C THR A 41 -10.62 -12.67 20.07
N LEU A 42 -11.35 -12.11 21.05
CA LEU A 42 -12.29 -12.87 21.84
C LEU A 42 -13.42 -13.41 20.93
N PRO A 43 -13.98 -14.60 21.24
CA PRO A 43 -15.17 -15.12 20.57
C PRO A 43 -16.33 -14.13 20.65
N GLY A 44 -17.06 -13.94 19.55
CA GLY A 44 -18.23 -13.05 19.47
C GLY A 44 -17.95 -11.63 18.97
N ASN A 45 -16.67 -11.23 18.85
CA ASN A 45 -16.26 -9.91 18.33
C ASN A 45 -15.82 -9.94 16.85
N GLU A 46 -15.90 -11.09 16.18
CA GLU A 46 -15.39 -11.29 14.81
C GLU A 46 -16.10 -10.40 13.79
N ALA A 47 -17.41 -10.20 13.95
CA ALA A 47 -18.21 -9.38 13.05
C ALA A 47 -17.82 -7.90 13.11
N ALA A 48 -17.59 -7.37 14.32
CA ALA A 48 -17.16 -5.99 14.53
C ALA A 48 -15.72 -5.76 14.01
N LEU A 49 -14.83 -6.75 14.19
CA LEU A 49 -13.47 -6.66 13.67
C LEU A 49 -13.40 -6.85 12.15
N ARG A 50 -14.33 -7.60 11.55
CA ARG A 50 -14.38 -7.77 10.09
C ARG A 50 -14.64 -6.45 9.38
N SER A 51 -15.56 -5.61 9.86
CA SER A 51 -15.82 -4.30 9.25
C SER A 51 -14.60 -3.37 9.34
N VAL A 52 -13.89 -3.36 10.47
CA VAL A 52 -12.64 -2.62 10.63
C VAL A 52 -11.55 -3.15 9.69
N ALA A 53 -11.43 -4.47 9.58
CA ALA A 53 -10.47 -5.13 8.69
C ALA A 53 -10.75 -4.81 7.20
N GLU A 54 -12.01 -4.72 6.80
CA GLU A 54 -12.42 -4.33 5.45
C GLU A 54 -12.02 -2.89 5.13
N VAL A 55 -12.33 -1.94 6.03
CA VAL A 55 -11.93 -0.53 5.86
C VAL A 55 -10.40 -0.40 5.82
N PHE A 56 -9.68 -1.12 6.68
CA PHE A 56 -8.23 -1.15 6.68
C PHE A 56 -7.68 -1.67 5.35
N THR A 57 -8.20 -2.80 4.85
CA THR A 57 -7.77 -3.42 3.59
C THR A 57 -8.09 -2.52 2.40
N GLN A 58 -9.22 -1.82 2.39
CA GLN A 58 -9.54 -0.84 1.34
C GLN A 58 -8.55 0.33 1.30
N LYS A 59 -8.16 0.84 2.47
CA LYS A 59 -7.18 1.94 2.60
C LYS A 59 -5.75 1.47 2.31
N HIS A 60 -5.46 0.22 2.62
CA HIS A 60 -4.15 -0.40 2.53
C HIS A 60 -4.22 -1.69 1.70
N GLY A 61 -4.58 -1.56 0.42
CA GLY A 61 -4.86 -2.70 -0.48
C GLY A 61 -3.71 -3.71 -0.67
N SER A 62 -2.49 -3.36 -0.22
CA SER A 62 -1.34 -4.26 -0.18
C SER A 62 -1.32 -5.19 1.04
N TYR A 63 -2.15 -4.94 2.06
CA TYR A 63 -2.23 -5.74 3.28
C TYR A 63 -3.51 -6.56 3.33
N LYS A 64 -3.39 -7.81 3.77
CA LYS A 64 -4.53 -8.69 4.10
C LYS A 64 -4.66 -8.79 5.61
N VAL A 65 -5.90 -8.83 6.11
CA VAL A 65 -6.17 -9.01 7.54
C VAL A 65 -6.81 -10.37 7.77
N LYS A 66 -6.25 -11.17 8.69
CA LYS A 66 -6.76 -12.47 9.12
C LYS A 66 -7.19 -12.36 10.58
N ILE A 67 -8.47 -12.50 10.85
CA ILE A 67 -9.01 -12.50 12.21
C ILE A 67 -9.09 -13.95 12.70
N VAL A 68 -8.55 -14.23 13.87
CA VAL A 68 -8.53 -15.56 14.49
C VAL A 68 -8.98 -15.45 15.96
N PRO A 69 -9.80 -16.38 16.45
CA PRO A 69 -10.12 -16.41 17.88
C PRO A 69 -8.87 -16.73 18.70
N VAL A 70 -8.75 -16.11 19.87
CA VAL A 70 -7.76 -16.50 20.88
C VAL A 70 -8.10 -17.93 21.33
N PRO A 71 -7.15 -18.88 21.32
CA PRO A 71 -7.40 -20.23 21.83
C PRO A 71 -7.75 -20.18 23.32
N GLU A 72 -8.74 -20.96 23.74
CA GLU A 72 -9.28 -20.96 25.11
C GLU A 72 -8.24 -21.25 26.20
N GLN A 73 -7.13 -21.88 25.81
CA GLN A 73 -6.00 -22.24 26.68
C GLN A 73 -5.28 -21.03 27.31
N VAL A 74 -5.51 -19.80 26.82
CA VAL A 74 -4.93 -18.58 27.39
C VAL A 74 -5.77 -18.05 28.57
N TYR A 75 -6.95 -18.60 28.85
CA TYR A 75 -7.82 -18.18 29.95
C TYR A 75 -7.67 -19.02 31.24
N GLU A 76 -6.84 -20.07 31.23
CA GLU A 76 -6.49 -20.77 32.47
C GLU A 76 -5.41 -19.96 33.22
N PHE A 77 -5.84 -19.23 34.26
CA PHE A 77 -4.97 -18.50 35.20
C PHE A 77 -4.69 -19.34 36.44
#